data_AF-A0ABD3FP96-F1
#
_entry.id   AF-A0ABD3FP96-F1
#
_cell.length_a   1.000
_cell.length_b   1.000
_cell.length_c   1.000
_cell.angle_alpha   90.00
_cell.angle_beta   90.00
_cell.angle_gamma   90.00
#
_symmetry.space_group_name_H-M   'P 1'
#
loop_
_entity.id
_entity.type
_entity.pdbx_description
1 polymer ?
#
loop_
_entity_poly.entity_id
_entity_poly.type
_entity_poly.pdbx_seq_one_letter_code
_entity_poly.pdbx_strand_id
1 'polypeptide(L)'
;MERGRLAAQLQFMEHNARALEELVAKMMKAREEQEAFLGVFAKSLEDIAAQEEWVPLAQCLGGLGECGQTLVSESHDVMMLRPETEILQVVTQIQDWAIVPMKRLLEDREKAIKIEAKLQKEHDEMRRGSSKEKEKKMRMLSDQKRRVENVNALLDTHMENFDRYRIQKMKKIVSELARSQAFYYAKGLELFAVPCQNIAKLHSSETTKGTPKSNPAESSS
;
A
#
# COMPACT_ATOMS: atom_id res chain seq x y z
N MET A 1 10.20 -30.09 -14.71
CA MET A 1 10.71 -29.06 -13.78
C MET A 1 9.72 -27.93 -13.48
N GLU A 2 8.67 -27.69 -14.29
CA GLU A 2 7.77 -26.52 -14.14
C GLU A 2 6.68 -26.62 -13.06
N ARG A 3 6.21 -27.83 -12.70
CA ARG A 3 5.12 -28.03 -11.70
C ARG A 3 5.46 -27.45 -10.33
N GLY A 4 6.65 -27.77 -9.81
CA GLY A 4 7.09 -27.29 -8.50
C GLY A 4 7.30 -25.78 -8.49
N ARG A 5 7.76 -25.23 -9.62
CA ARG A 5 7.99 -23.80 -9.80
C ARG A 5 6.68 -23.01 -9.72
N LEU A 6 5.63 -23.44 -10.42
CA LEU A 6 4.35 -22.72 -10.43
C LEU A 6 3.62 -22.80 -9.08
N ALA A 7 3.60 -23.97 -8.44
CA ALA A 7 3.02 -24.11 -7.10
C ALA A 7 3.77 -23.25 -6.07
N ALA A 8 5.10 -23.25 -6.11
CA ALA A 8 5.93 -22.40 -5.25
C ALA A 8 5.69 -20.90 -5.52
N GLN A 9 5.54 -20.51 -6.79
CA GLN A 9 5.23 -19.14 -7.18
C GLN A 9 3.88 -18.69 -6.61
N LEU A 10 2.83 -19.52 -6.68
CA LEU A 10 1.53 -19.21 -6.08
C LEU A 10 1.60 -19.06 -4.56
N GLN A 11 2.30 -19.97 -3.88
CA GLN A 11 2.50 -19.89 -2.43
C GLN A 11 3.27 -18.62 -2.02
N PHE A 12 4.33 -18.28 -2.77
CA PHE A 12 5.08 -17.05 -2.57
C PHE A 12 4.18 -15.82 -2.71
N MET A 13 3.27 -15.82 -3.68
CA MET A 13 2.37 -14.70 -3.89
C MET A 13 1.29 -14.56 -2.82
N GLU A 14 0.76 -15.65 -2.31
CA GLU A 14 -0.15 -15.62 -1.16
C GLU A 14 0.55 -15.13 0.11
N HIS A 15 1.82 -15.48 0.28
CA HIS A 15 2.62 -14.95 1.37
C HIS A 15 2.82 -13.43 1.21
N ASN A 16 3.17 -12.97 0.01
CA ASN A 16 3.35 -11.54 -0.27
C ASN A 16 2.06 -10.74 -0.14
N ALA A 17 0.91 -11.30 -0.54
CA ALA A 17 -0.39 -10.66 -0.39
C ALA A 17 -0.71 -10.40 1.09
N ARG A 18 -0.51 -11.42 1.95
CA ARG A 18 -0.68 -11.28 3.41
C ARG A 18 0.31 -10.30 4.02
N ALA A 19 1.58 -10.38 3.62
CA ALA A 19 2.59 -9.42 4.07
C ALA A 19 2.23 -7.98 3.67
N LEU A 20 1.63 -7.78 2.49
CA LEU A 20 1.17 -6.48 2.04
C LEU A 20 -0.03 -5.98 2.88
N GLU A 21 -1.01 -6.83 3.18
CA GLU A 21 -2.12 -6.50 4.10
C GLU A 21 -1.60 -6.06 5.48
N GLU A 22 -0.64 -6.79 6.04
CA GLU A 22 -0.01 -6.43 7.31
C GLU A 22 0.74 -5.09 7.24
N LEU A 23 1.42 -4.83 6.13
CA LEU A 23 2.12 -3.55 5.92
C LEU A 23 1.15 -2.39 5.78
N VAL A 24 -0.01 -2.60 5.13
CA VAL A 24 -1.08 -1.59 5.05
C VAL A 24 -1.60 -1.30 6.45
N ALA A 25 -1.93 -2.32 7.24
CA ALA A 25 -2.40 -2.12 8.61
C ALA A 25 -1.39 -1.33 9.46
N LYS A 26 -0.09 -1.63 9.32
CA LYS A 26 0.98 -0.87 10.01
C LYS A 26 1.08 0.57 9.51
N MET A 27 0.93 0.79 8.21
CA MET A 27 0.92 2.13 7.62
C MET A 27 -0.27 2.95 8.15
N MET A 28 -1.47 2.37 8.17
CA MET A 28 -2.68 3.01 8.70
C MET A 28 -2.50 3.39 10.17
N LYS A 29 -2.01 2.47 10.99
CA LYS A 29 -1.71 2.76 12.39
C LYS A 29 -0.70 3.91 12.56
N ALA A 30 0.39 3.90 11.79
CA ALA A 30 1.39 4.99 11.86
C ALA A 30 0.81 6.35 11.47
N ARG A 31 -0.19 6.37 10.58
CA ARG A 31 -0.91 7.59 10.19
C ARG A 31 -1.90 8.05 11.24
N GLU A 32 -2.64 7.14 11.86
CA GLU A 32 -3.50 7.47 13.01
C GLU A 32 -2.68 8.11 14.14
N GLU A 33 -1.51 7.53 14.45
CA GLU A 33 -0.59 8.07 15.45
C GLU A 33 -0.08 9.47 15.05
N GLN A 34 0.21 9.69 13.76
CA GLN A 34 0.61 10.98 13.24
C GLN A 34 -0.52 12.03 13.32
N GLU A 35 -1.74 11.68 12.93
CA GLU A 35 -2.92 12.55 13.00
C GLU A 35 -3.23 12.92 14.47
N ALA A 36 -3.19 11.95 15.38
CA ALA A 36 -3.37 12.17 16.80
C ALA A 36 -2.31 13.13 17.37
N PHE A 37 -1.04 12.91 17.01
CA PHE A 37 0.04 13.82 17.41
C PHE A 37 -0.17 15.24 16.88
N LEU A 38 -0.50 15.39 15.60
CA LEU A 38 -0.75 16.71 14.99
C LEU A 38 -1.95 17.42 15.62
N GLY A 39 -3.02 16.69 15.95
CA GLY A 39 -4.16 17.24 16.67
C GLY A 39 -3.79 17.76 18.06
N VAL A 40 -3.00 17.00 18.83
CA VAL A 40 -2.48 17.43 20.14
C VAL A 40 -1.54 18.63 20.01
N PHE A 41 -0.64 18.61 19.01
CA PHE A 41 0.29 19.70 18.74
C PHE A 41 -0.45 21.00 18.40
N ALA A 42 -1.41 20.92 17.48
CA ALA A 42 -2.25 22.05 17.10
C ALA A 42 -3.02 22.62 18.29
N LYS A 43 -3.64 21.75 19.09
CA LYS A 43 -4.38 22.17 20.28
C LYS A 43 -3.47 22.85 21.31
N SER A 44 -2.27 22.32 21.51
CA SER A 44 -1.29 22.91 22.43
C SER A 44 -0.87 24.32 21.96
N LEU A 45 -0.70 24.53 20.66
CA LEU A 45 -0.40 25.85 20.10
C LEU A 45 -1.54 26.85 20.31
N GLU A 46 -2.80 26.42 20.13
CA GLU A 46 -3.98 27.25 20.43
C GLU A 46 -4.05 27.63 21.92
N ASP A 47 -3.76 26.68 22.82
CA ASP A 47 -3.81 26.91 24.25
C ASP A 47 -2.68 27.84 24.72
N ILE A 48 -1.49 27.76 24.10
CA ILE A 48 -0.39 28.72 24.33
C ILE A 48 -0.78 30.09 23.77
N ALA A 49 -1.33 30.15 22.55
CA ALA A 49 -1.79 31.39 21.94
C ALA A 49 -2.82 32.13 22.80
N ALA A 50 -3.73 31.40 23.46
CA ALA A 50 -4.74 31.97 24.34
C ALA A 50 -4.15 32.58 25.63
N GLN A 51 -2.96 32.15 26.04
CA GLN A 51 -2.26 32.63 27.23
C GLN A 51 -1.19 33.70 26.90
N GLU A 52 -0.89 33.90 25.62
CA GLU A 52 0.14 34.81 25.16
C GLU A 52 -0.34 36.28 25.21
N GLU A 53 0.33 37.10 26.00
CA GLU A 53 0.00 38.53 26.15
C GLU A 53 0.41 39.34 24.92
N TRP A 54 1.49 38.91 24.22
CA TRP A 54 1.94 39.58 23.02
C TRP A 54 1.12 39.16 21.80
N VAL A 55 0.09 39.96 21.51
CA VAL A 55 -0.92 39.72 20.46
C VAL A 55 -0.34 39.24 19.11
N PRO A 56 0.74 39.82 18.55
CA PRO A 56 1.30 39.33 17.29
C PRO A 56 1.79 37.87 17.34
N LEU A 57 2.38 37.45 18.45
CA LEU A 57 2.79 36.06 18.64
C LEU A 57 1.60 35.15 18.92
N ALA A 58 0.63 35.59 19.73
CA ALA A 58 -0.62 34.88 19.97
C ALA A 58 -1.32 34.54 18.64
N GLN A 59 -1.46 35.52 17.74
CA GLN A 59 -2.06 35.31 16.42
C GLN A 59 -1.28 34.32 15.56
N CYS A 60 0.05 34.39 15.59
CA CYS A 60 0.90 33.47 14.83
C CYS A 60 0.78 32.02 15.34
N LEU A 61 0.78 31.83 16.66
CA LEU A 61 0.63 30.52 17.30
C LEU A 61 -0.75 29.93 17.03
N GLY A 62 -1.81 30.74 17.15
CA GLY A 62 -3.18 30.33 16.81
C GLY A 62 -3.30 29.92 15.34
N GLY A 63 -2.72 30.69 14.42
CA GLY A 63 -2.70 30.35 12.99
C GLY A 63 -1.95 29.05 12.67
N LEU A 64 -0.85 28.75 13.38
CA LEU A 64 -0.18 27.44 13.26
C LEU A 64 -1.06 26.29 13.77
N GLY A 65 -1.78 26.50 14.88
CA GLY A 65 -2.74 25.54 15.41
C GLY A 65 -3.84 25.22 14.39
N GLU A 66 -4.47 26.26 13.84
CA GLU A 66 -5.49 26.13 12.79
C GLU A 66 -4.95 25.35 11.58
N CYS A 67 -3.75 25.69 11.09
CA CYS A 67 -3.11 24.98 9.98
C CYS A 67 -2.91 23.49 10.28
N GLY A 68 -2.53 23.13 11.52
CA GLY A 68 -2.41 21.74 11.94
C GLY A 68 -3.73 20.99 11.90
N GLN A 69 -4.81 21.59 12.42
CA GLN A 69 -6.16 21.01 12.37
C GLN A 69 -6.65 20.84 10.93
N THR A 70 -6.49 21.87 10.10
CA THR A 70 -6.88 21.83 8.69
C THR A 70 -6.10 20.76 7.93
N LEU A 71 -4.79 20.63 8.17
CA LEU A 71 -3.98 19.60 7.52
C LEU A 71 -4.47 18.20 7.89
N VAL A 72 -4.76 17.93 9.16
CA VAL A 72 -5.32 16.63 9.59
C VAL A 72 -6.66 16.37 8.91
N SER A 73 -7.59 17.33 8.98
CA SER A 73 -8.93 17.16 8.40
C SER A 73 -8.91 16.96 6.88
N GLU A 74 -8.12 17.74 6.14
CA GLU A 74 -8.08 17.65 4.68
C GLU A 74 -7.27 16.46 4.18
N SER A 75 -6.31 15.97 4.97
CA SER A 75 -5.46 14.85 4.56
C SER A 75 -6.00 13.47 4.96
N HIS A 76 -6.92 13.39 5.93
CA HIS A 76 -7.45 12.12 6.43
C HIS A 76 -7.92 11.19 5.30
N ASP A 77 -8.90 11.61 4.49
CA ASP A 77 -9.45 10.78 3.41
C ASP A 77 -8.38 10.34 2.40
N VAL A 78 -7.47 11.26 2.06
CA VAL A 78 -6.43 11.07 1.04
C VAL A 78 -5.30 10.17 1.53
N MET A 79 -4.98 10.22 2.82
CA MET A 79 -3.84 9.52 3.43
C MET A 79 -4.22 8.20 4.08
N MET A 80 -5.48 8.06 4.48
CA MET A 80 -6.01 6.91 5.21
C MET A 80 -6.97 6.11 4.34
N LEU A 81 -8.19 6.63 4.17
CA LEU A 81 -9.32 5.86 3.64
C LEU A 81 -9.09 5.40 2.20
N ARG A 82 -8.57 6.29 1.35
CA ARG A 82 -8.35 5.99 -0.06
C ARG A 82 -7.22 4.98 -0.28
N PRO A 83 -6.01 5.14 0.29
CA PRO A 83 -4.96 4.12 0.20
C PRO A 83 -5.39 2.75 0.74
N GLU A 84 -6.05 2.71 1.90
CA GLU A 84 -6.55 1.44 2.46
C GLU A 84 -7.50 0.75 1.50
N THR A 85 -8.54 1.45 1.04
CA THR A 85 -9.55 0.91 0.14
C THR A 85 -8.92 0.40 -1.16
N GLU A 86 -8.04 1.20 -1.78
CA GLU A 86 -7.39 0.86 -3.04
C GLU A 86 -6.48 -0.36 -2.90
N ILE A 87 -5.71 -0.45 -1.81
CA ILE A 87 -4.78 -1.57 -1.61
C ILE A 87 -5.56 -2.85 -1.30
N LEU A 88 -6.54 -2.79 -0.39
CA LEU A 88 -7.37 -3.96 -0.05
C LEU A 88 -8.13 -4.46 -1.29
N GLN A 89 -8.74 -3.56 -2.07
CA GLN A 89 -9.42 -3.95 -3.31
C GLN A 89 -8.48 -4.64 -4.30
N VAL A 90 -7.25 -4.14 -4.45
CA VAL A 90 -6.25 -4.77 -5.32
C VAL A 90 -5.85 -6.15 -4.80
N VAL A 91 -5.61 -6.30 -3.49
CA VAL A 91 -5.24 -7.58 -2.89
C VAL A 91 -6.35 -8.62 -3.08
N THR A 92 -7.60 -8.25 -2.79
CA THR A 92 -8.77 -9.12 -3.05
C THR A 92 -8.86 -9.52 -4.51
N GLN A 93 -8.68 -8.57 -5.43
CA GLN A 93 -8.70 -8.85 -6.87
C GLN A 93 -7.58 -9.82 -7.31
N ILE A 94 -6.37 -9.67 -6.77
CA ILE A 94 -5.26 -10.61 -7.04
C ILE A 94 -5.60 -12.02 -6.51
N GLN A 95 -6.22 -12.10 -5.33
CA GLN A 95 -6.62 -13.38 -4.74
C GLN A 95 -7.69 -14.07 -5.59
N ASP A 96 -8.78 -13.37 -5.89
CA ASP A 96 -9.98 -13.94 -6.51
C ASP A 96 -9.78 -14.22 -8.01
N TRP A 97 -9.07 -13.34 -8.72
CA TRP A 97 -9.01 -13.40 -10.18
C TRP A 97 -7.76 -14.11 -10.68
N ALA A 98 -6.79 -14.36 -9.81
CA ALA A 98 -5.57 -15.01 -10.22
C ALA A 98 -5.16 -16.20 -9.35
N ILE A 99 -4.96 -16.00 -8.05
CA ILE A 99 -4.44 -17.06 -7.19
C ILE A 99 -5.41 -18.23 -7.13
N VAL A 100 -6.69 -17.96 -6.85
CA VAL A 100 -7.72 -19.02 -6.75
C VAL A 100 -7.93 -19.76 -8.08
N PRO A 101 -8.12 -19.09 -9.24
CA PRO A 101 -8.22 -19.78 -10.53
C PRO A 101 -7.00 -20.64 -10.88
N MET A 102 -5.79 -20.13 -10.65
CA MET A 102 -4.55 -20.85 -10.93
C MET A 102 -4.41 -22.12 -10.07
N LYS A 103 -4.81 -22.06 -8.80
CA LYS A 103 -4.86 -23.25 -7.94
C LYS A 103 -5.82 -24.31 -8.47
N ARG A 104 -7.03 -23.91 -8.86
CA ARG A 104 -8.01 -24.84 -9.44
C ARG A 104 -7.49 -25.51 -10.71
N LEU A 105 -6.87 -24.74 -11.61
CA LEU A 105 -6.26 -25.28 -12.83
C LEU A 105 -5.11 -26.25 -12.54
N LEU A 106 -4.29 -25.97 -11.51
CA LEU A 106 -3.24 -26.89 -11.07
C LEU A 106 -3.80 -28.20 -10.50
N GLU A 107 -4.87 -28.14 -9.72
CA GLU A 107 -5.56 -29.32 -9.20
C GLU A 107 -6.16 -30.16 -10.33
N ASP A 108 -6.80 -29.51 -11.31
CA ASP A 108 -7.39 -30.18 -12.47
C ASP A 108 -6.32 -30.81 -13.35
N ARG A 109 -5.17 -30.14 -13.53
CA ARG A 109 -3.99 -30.71 -14.20
C ARG A 109 -3.51 -31.96 -13.50
N GLU A 110 -3.39 -31.92 -12.18
CA GLU A 110 -2.93 -33.06 -11.39
C GLU A 110 -3.87 -34.27 -11.51
N LYS A 111 -5.19 -34.02 -11.45
CA LYS A 111 -6.19 -35.07 -11.70
C LYS A 111 -6.06 -35.63 -13.11
N ALA A 112 -5.91 -34.76 -14.12
CA ALA A 112 -5.81 -35.17 -15.52
C ALA A 112 -4.57 -36.05 -15.78
N ILE A 113 -3.41 -35.69 -15.22
CA ILE A 113 -2.17 -36.46 -15.33
C ILE A 113 -2.30 -37.82 -14.61
N LYS A 114 -2.92 -37.86 -13.43
CA LYS A 114 -3.13 -39.13 -12.70
C LYS A 114 -4.02 -40.10 -13.51
N ILE A 115 -5.06 -39.59 -14.15
CA ILE A 115 -5.94 -40.41 -15.01
C ILE A 115 -5.18 -40.87 -16.25
N GLU A 116 -4.39 -39.98 -16.89
CA GLU A 116 -3.55 -40.35 -18.04
C GLU A 116 -2.58 -41.48 -17.69
N ALA A 117 -1.85 -41.35 -16.58
CA ALA A 117 -0.89 -42.36 -16.12
C ALA A 117 -1.59 -43.71 -15.85
N LYS A 118 -2.79 -43.68 -15.25
CA LYS A 118 -3.59 -44.90 -15.03
C LYS A 118 -4.02 -45.54 -16.35
N LEU A 119 -4.53 -44.75 -17.31
CA LEU A 119 -4.94 -45.26 -18.62
C LEU A 119 -3.76 -45.80 -19.43
N GLN A 120 -2.60 -45.15 -19.36
CA GLN A 120 -1.37 -45.58 -19.99
C GLN A 120 -0.92 -46.93 -19.42
N LYS A 121 -0.88 -47.07 -18.09
CA LYS A 121 -0.56 -48.34 -17.43
C LYS A 121 -1.51 -49.47 -17.82
N GLU A 122 -2.83 -49.21 -17.76
CA GLU A 122 -3.85 -50.19 -18.16
C GLU A 122 -3.77 -50.58 -19.64
N HIS A 123 -3.36 -49.65 -20.51
CA HIS A 123 -3.10 -49.92 -21.91
C HIS A 123 -1.87 -50.82 -22.09
N ASP A 124 -0.77 -50.52 -21.41
CA ASP A 124 0.49 -51.25 -21.54
C ASP A 124 0.41 -52.68 -20.95
N GLU A 125 -0.43 -52.89 -19.94
CA GLU A 125 -0.69 -54.19 -19.33
C GLU A 125 -1.64 -55.08 -20.17
N MET A 126 -2.30 -54.54 -21.20
CA MET A 126 -3.21 -55.31 -22.07
C MET A 126 -2.48 -56.23 -23.06
N ARG A 127 -1.93 -57.34 -22.54
CA ARG A 127 -1.33 -58.40 -23.37
C ARG A 127 -2.36 -59.25 -24.14
N ARG A 128 -3.55 -59.51 -23.58
CA ARG A 128 -4.56 -60.47 -24.13
C ARG A 128 -5.95 -59.89 -24.38
N GLY A 129 -6.12 -58.57 -24.35
CA GLY A 129 -7.42 -57.93 -24.64
C GLY A 129 -7.83 -58.09 -26.10
N SER A 130 -9.14 -58.08 -26.36
CA SER A 130 -9.67 -58.10 -27.72
C SER A 130 -9.24 -56.84 -28.49
N SER A 131 -9.16 -56.93 -29.83
CA SER A 131 -8.81 -55.77 -30.68
C SER A 131 -9.71 -54.55 -30.41
N LYS A 132 -11.01 -54.80 -30.17
CA LYS A 132 -12.00 -53.78 -29.84
C LYS A 132 -11.76 -53.09 -28.50
N GLU A 133 -11.31 -53.83 -27.47
CA GLU A 133 -10.97 -53.27 -26.16
C GLU A 133 -9.69 -52.43 -26.19
N LYS A 134 -8.68 -52.90 -26.92
CA LYS A 134 -7.43 -52.15 -27.15
C LYS A 134 -7.72 -50.83 -27.84
N GLU A 135 -8.54 -50.85 -28.89
CA GLU A 135 -8.93 -49.63 -29.60
C GLU A 135 -9.74 -48.67 -28.73
N LYS A 136 -10.70 -49.18 -27.94
CA LYS A 136 -11.45 -48.35 -26.97
C LYS A 136 -10.50 -47.66 -25.98
N LYS A 137 -9.53 -48.40 -25.41
CA LYS A 137 -8.56 -47.82 -24.46
C LYS A 137 -7.67 -46.79 -25.14
N MET A 138 -7.21 -47.05 -26.35
CA MET A 138 -6.42 -46.09 -27.12
C MET A 138 -7.17 -44.77 -27.37
N ARG A 139 -8.46 -44.83 -27.70
CA ARG A 139 -9.30 -43.63 -27.82
C ARG A 139 -9.40 -42.87 -26.50
N MET A 140 -9.66 -43.57 -25.39
CA MET A 140 -9.72 -42.95 -24.05
C MET A 140 -8.39 -42.29 -23.66
N LEU A 141 -7.26 -42.95 -23.95
CA LEU A 141 -5.92 -42.41 -23.69
C LEU A 141 -5.66 -41.17 -24.55
N SER A 142 -6.01 -41.20 -25.84
CA SER A 142 -5.90 -40.04 -26.74
C SER A 142 -6.73 -38.85 -26.26
N ASP A 143 -7.98 -39.09 -25.85
CA ASP A 143 -8.84 -38.04 -25.31
C ASP A 143 -8.28 -37.45 -24.01
N GLN A 144 -7.70 -38.30 -23.15
CA GLN A 144 -7.12 -37.85 -21.90
C GLN A 144 -5.82 -37.05 -22.13
N LYS A 145 -4.97 -37.45 -23.08
CA LYS A 145 -3.78 -36.68 -23.48
C LYS A 145 -4.16 -35.28 -23.97
N ARG A 146 -5.18 -35.19 -24.83
CA ARG A 146 -5.73 -33.89 -25.27
C ARG A 146 -6.24 -33.04 -24.11
N ARG A 147 -6.86 -33.64 -23.09
CA ARG A 147 -7.28 -32.91 -21.88
C ARG A 147 -6.10 -32.36 -21.09
N VAL A 148 -5.03 -33.13 -20.95
CA VAL A 148 -3.80 -32.67 -20.27
C VAL A 148 -3.17 -31.50 -21.05
N GLU A 149 -3.08 -31.61 -22.38
CA GLU A 149 -2.61 -30.52 -23.24
C GLU A 149 -3.46 -29.25 -23.10
N ASN A 150 -4.78 -29.37 -23.12
CA ASN A 150 -5.70 -28.24 -22.95
C ASN A 150 -5.52 -27.54 -21.59
N VAL A 151 -5.36 -28.31 -20.51
CA VAL A 151 -5.14 -27.73 -19.17
C VAL A 151 -3.78 -27.04 -19.08
N ASN A 152 -2.73 -27.59 -19.71
CA ASN A 152 -1.43 -26.93 -19.79
C ASN A 152 -1.53 -25.59 -20.53
N ALA A 153 -2.16 -25.58 -21.70
CA ALA A 153 -2.34 -24.35 -22.50
C ALA A 153 -3.12 -23.26 -21.74
N LEU A 154 -4.15 -23.67 -20.98
CA LEU A 154 -4.90 -22.75 -20.11
C LEU A 154 -4.03 -22.20 -18.99
N LEU A 155 -3.22 -23.03 -18.34
CA LEU A 155 -2.30 -22.58 -17.28
C LEU A 155 -1.29 -21.57 -17.81
N ASP A 156 -0.68 -21.83 -18.96
CA ASP A 156 0.30 -20.92 -19.56
C ASP A 156 -0.34 -19.56 -19.89
N THR A 157 -1.52 -19.58 -20.53
CA THR A 157 -2.29 -18.38 -20.85
C THR A 157 -2.67 -17.59 -19.59
N HIS A 158 -3.12 -18.29 -18.54
CA HIS A 158 -3.47 -17.64 -17.29
C HIS A 158 -2.26 -17.06 -16.55
N MET A 159 -1.10 -17.73 -16.59
CA MET A 159 0.13 -17.21 -16.00
C MET A 159 0.57 -15.88 -16.63
N GLU A 160 0.63 -15.82 -17.96
CA GLU A 160 1.06 -14.62 -18.66
C GLU A 160 0.14 -13.42 -18.39
N ASN A 161 -1.18 -13.67 -18.43
CA ASN A 161 -2.18 -12.65 -18.14
C ASN A 161 -2.09 -12.20 -16.68
N PHE A 162 -1.86 -13.15 -15.78
CA PHE A 162 -1.75 -12.85 -14.36
C PHE A 162 -0.53 -12.01 -14.01
N ASP A 163 0.66 -12.34 -14.52
CA ASP A 163 1.86 -11.54 -14.22
C ASP A 163 1.69 -10.10 -14.68
N ARG A 164 1.08 -9.89 -15.85
CA ARG A 164 0.73 -8.56 -16.36
C ARG A 164 -0.27 -7.85 -15.44
N TYR A 165 -1.35 -8.54 -15.07
CA TYR A 165 -2.39 -8.02 -14.19
C TYR A 165 -1.81 -7.59 -12.84
N ARG A 166 -1.02 -8.46 -12.20
CA ARG A 166 -0.35 -8.19 -10.92
C ARG A 166 0.53 -6.94 -11.01
N ILE A 167 1.37 -6.84 -12.04
CA ILE A 167 2.26 -5.67 -12.22
C ILE A 167 1.43 -4.39 -12.38
N GLN A 168 0.37 -4.41 -13.19
CA GLN A 168 -0.50 -3.26 -13.38
C GLN A 168 -1.17 -2.82 -12.08
N LYS A 169 -1.63 -3.78 -11.27
CA LYS A 169 -2.28 -3.50 -10.00
C LYS A 169 -1.31 -2.97 -8.94
N MET A 170 -0.10 -3.53 -8.86
CA MET A 170 0.95 -3.01 -7.99
C MET A 170 1.35 -1.58 -8.36
N LYS A 171 1.44 -1.26 -9.66
CA LYS A 171 1.67 0.12 -10.12
C LYS A 171 0.56 1.07 -9.65
N LYS A 172 -0.70 0.63 -9.65
CA LYS A 172 -1.84 1.41 -9.15
C LYS A 172 -1.65 1.74 -7.65
N ILE A 173 -1.30 0.74 -6.84
CA ILE A 173 -1.03 0.91 -5.40
C ILE A 173 0.09 1.94 -5.17
N VAL A 174 1.26 1.73 -5.79
CA VAL A 174 2.41 2.60 -5.59
C VAL A 174 2.11 4.03 -6.04
N SER A 175 1.38 4.18 -7.15
CA SER A 175 0.96 5.50 -7.64
C SER A 175 -0.01 6.19 -6.67
N GLU A 176 -0.93 5.45 -6.05
CA GLU A 176 -1.83 6.01 -5.05
C GLU A 176 -1.06 6.48 -3.82
N LEU A 177 -0.21 5.63 -3.25
CA LEU A 177 0.63 5.97 -2.10
C LEU A 177 1.49 7.21 -2.38
N ALA A 178 2.13 7.28 -3.54
CA ALA A 178 2.93 8.43 -3.92
C ALA A 178 2.10 9.71 -4.04
N ARG A 179 0.89 9.63 -4.62
CA ARG A 179 -0.02 10.77 -4.75
C ARG A 179 -0.53 11.25 -3.40
N SER A 180 -0.90 10.35 -2.51
CA SER A 180 -1.31 10.70 -1.14
C SER A 180 -0.19 11.42 -0.40
N GLN A 181 1.02 10.87 -0.41
CA GLN A 181 2.19 11.50 0.22
C GLN A 181 2.46 12.90 -0.35
N ALA A 182 2.46 13.03 -1.68
CA ALA A 182 2.68 14.31 -2.34
C ALA A 182 1.62 15.34 -1.93
N PHE A 183 0.35 14.93 -1.86
CA PHE A 183 -0.73 15.79 -1.40
C PHE A 183 -0.48 16.28 0.04
N TYR A 184 -0.19 15.36 0.98
CA TYR A 184 0.06 15.72 2.37
C TYR A 184 1.18 16.74 2.53
N TYR A 185 2.33 16.52 1.89
CA TYR A 185 3.46 17.45 1.98
C TYR A 185 3.20 18.78 1.27
N ALA A 186 2.58 18.76 0.09
CA ALA A 186 2.23 19.98 -0.64
C ALA A 186 1.23 20.83 0.16
N LYS A 187 0.19 20.19 0.72
CA LYS A 187 -0.81 20.87 1.54
C LYS A 187 -0.21 21.41 2.83
N GLY A 188 0.70 20.67 3.46
CA GLY A 188 1.46 21.16 4.62
C GLY A 188 2.26 22.42 4.28
N LEU A 189 2.96 22.45 3.15
CA LEU A 189 3.68 23.65 2.72
C LEU A 189 2.73 24.82 2.44
N GLU A 190 1.60 24.58 1.78
CA GLU A 190 0.58 25.59 1.47
C GLU A 190 0.04 26.25 2.75
N LEU A 191 -0.41 25.43 3.71
CA LEU A 191 -1.03 25.91 4.95
C LEU A 191 -0.03 26.64 5.84
N PHE A 192 1.14 26.04 6.06
CA PHE A 192 2.11 26.57 7.04
C PHE A 192 2.96 27.73 6.50
N ALA A 193 2.98 28.00 5.19
CA ALA A 193 3.83 29.03 4.60
C ALA A 193 3.63 30.42 5.23
N VAL A 194 2.38 30.88 5.32
CA VAL A 194 2.07 32.24 5.80
C VAL A 194 2.31 32.40 7.30
N PRO A 195 1.79 31.53 8.19
CA PRO A 195 2.07 31.63 9.63
C PRO A 195 3.56 31.55 9.96
N CYS A 196 4.31 30.64 9.32
CA CYS A 196 5.77 30.54 9.52
C CYS A 196 6.49 31.81 9.06
N GLN A 197 6.09 32.40 7.93
CA GLN A 197 6.66 33.64 7.45
C GLN A 197 6.35 34.81 8.39
N ASN A 198 5.16 34.85 8.97
CA ASN A 198 4.76 35.88 9.93
C ASN A 198 5.60 35.78 11.21
N ILE A 199 5.80 34.57 11.74
CA ILE A 199 6.68 34.33 12.89
C ILE A 199 8.11 34.77 12.60
N ALA A 200 8.65 34.43 11.42
CA ALA A 200 10.01 34.81 11.05
C ALA A 200 10.21 36.34 10.97
N LYS A 201 9.13 37.10 10.76
CA LYS A 201 9.14 38.58 10.72
C LYS A 201 8.91 39.22 12.09
N LEU A 202 8.61 38.43 13.12
CA LEU A 202 8.51 38.92 14.50
C LEU A 202 9.93 39.27 15.00
N HIS A 203 10.35 40.53 14.76
CA HIS A 203 11.57 41.05 15.37
C HIS A 203 11.35 41.25 16.88
N SER A 204 12.32 40.79 17.68
CA SER A 204 12.45 41.16 19.09
C SER A 204 12.63 42.68 19.18
N SER A 205 11.58 43.40 19.60
CA SER A 205 11.63 44.85 19.80
C SER A 205 12.37 45.22 21.09
N GLU A 206 13.62 44.78 21.24
CA GLU A 206 14.50 45.18 22.35
C GLU A 206 15.93 45.35 21.85
N THR A 207 16.22 46.48 21.21
CA THR A 207 17.58 47.06 21.17
C THR A 207 17.49 48.44 20.53
N THR A 208 17.06 49.45 21.32
CA THR A 208 17.59 50.83 21.31
C THR A 208 16.63 51.77 22.04
N LYS A 209 16.75 51.87 23.37
CA LYS A 209 16.61 53.13 24.12
C LYS A 209 17.50 53.07 25.36
N GLY A 210 18.81 52.96 25.14
CA GLY A 210 19.79 53.33 26.16
C GLY A 210 19.71 54.84 26.37
N THR A 211 19.08 55.27 27.45
CA THR A 211 19.08 56.66 27.89
C THR A 211 20.35 56.88 28.72
N PRO A 212 21.31 57.73 28.33
CA PRO A 212 22.43 58.05 29.21
C PRO A 212 21.92 59.04 30.27
N LYS A 213 21.78 58.59 31.52
CA LYS A 213 21.70 59.52 32.66
C LYS A 213 23.12 59.95 33.01
N SER A 214 23.49 61.15 32.57
CA SER A 214 24.61 61.92 33.10
C SER A 214 24.29 62.33 34.55
N ASN A 215 25.11 61.89 35.52
CA ASN A 215 25.13 62.46 36.86
C ASN A 215 26.23 63.54 36.91
N PRO A 216 25.92 64.79 37.32
CA PRO A 216 26.92 65.80 37.62
C PRO A 216 27.19 65.79 39.13
N ALA A 217 28.29 65.19 39.56
CA ALA A 217 28.84 65.44 40.89
C ALA A 217 30.29 64.93 40.95
N GLU A 218 31.25 65.82 40.70
CA GLU A 218 32.58 65.78 41.32
C GLU A 218 33.22 67.16 41.17
N SER A 219 32.73 68.11 41.98
CA SER A 219 33.48 69.31 42.34
C SER A 219 34.06 69.10 43.73
N SER A 220 35.34 68.76 43.81
CA SER A 220 36.16 68.85 45.03
C SER A 220 37.62 68.98 44.63
N SER A 221 38.09 70.22 44.47
CA SER A 221 39.46 70.67 44.66
C SER A 221 39.43 72.15 44.99
#